data_AF-A0A8D8PQ94-F1
#
_entry.id   AF-A0A8D8PQ94-F1
#
_cell.length_a   1.000
_cell.length_b   1.000
_cell.length_c   1.000
_cell.angle_alpha   90.00
_cell.angle_beta   90.00
_cell.angle_gamma   90.00
#
_symmetry.space_group_name_H-M   'P 1'
#
loop_
_entity.id
_entity.type
_entity.pdbx_description
1 polymer ?
#
loop_
_entity_poly.entity_id
_entity_poly.type
_entity_poly.pdbx_seq_one_letter_code
_entity_poly.pdbx_strand_id
1 'polypeptide(L)'
;MADKVSQLKDKGNAALNANNFKEAIEAYTEAINLDSTNHILFSNRSAAYAKDGNYLKALEDAEQTVTLKPDWPKGYSRKGSALSFLGRYKESIATYEEGLKIDPTNEQIKEGLKEVRNQEMSEGDPFSRMNPFADPNIFAQLQFDPRTKGFLNDPTYVQMIKDIQKDPKSMSQKLQDPRMMTTLSVLLGLNFGGNGDGEDMDVDPQPPSPKRAPSPPPPKKPAEPAENLTDEQRSAKKEKELGNEAYKKKNFDEALVHYNKAIEFDPSDITFQNNIAAVYFERKEYDQCIEQCKKAVDIGRENRADFKLIAKALQRIGNCYKKMEDYKNAKVYFEKSMSEHRTPEIRTQISEMEKKIKEEERKAYVDPAKAEEAKEKGNELFKNGKYADAVKEYTEAIKRNPDDPKYYSNRAACYTKLAAFDLGLKDCETCLKLDPKFLKGWIRKGKILQGMQQQSKAIVAYEKALELDASNAEALEGYRQCSIAASSNPEEVRKRAMEDPEVQQILRDPAMRLILEQMQNDPRALSDHLKNPEIASKIQKLVNSGLIAIR
;
A
#
# COMPACT_ATOMS: atom_id res chain seq x y z
N MET A 1 -21.40 26.60 34.33
CA MET A 1 -20.80 25.98 33.12
C MET A 1 -19.57 25.15 33.46
N ALA A 2 -18.57 25.69 34.17
CA ALA A 2 -17.36 24.95 34.56
C ALA A 2 -17.65 23.64 35.34
N ASP A 3 -18.58 23.66 36.30
CA ASP A 3 -18.95 22.45 37.06
C ASP A 3 -19.54 21.35 36.18
N LYS A 4 -20.29 21.73 35.15
CA LYS A 4 -20.90 20.78 34.21
C LYS A 4 -19.84 20.16 33.28
N VAL A 5 -18.86 20.95 32.84
CA VAL A 5 -17.71 20.47 32.06
C VAL A 5 -16.89 19.47 32.87
N SER A 6 -16.62 19.74 34.15
CA SER A 6 -15.89 18.80 35.00
C SER A 6 -16.67 17.49 35.21
N GLN A 7 -17.98 17.57 35.50
CA GLN A 7 -18.81 16.36 35.64
C GLN A 7 -18.81 15.49 34.37
N LEU A 8 -18.90 16.10 33.19
CA LEU A 8 -18.86 15.38 31.91
C LEU A 8 -17.49 14.77 31.63
N LYS A 9 -16.40 15.50 31.94
CA LYS A 9 -15.03 14.96 31.88
C LYS A 9 -14.87 13.76 32.80
N ASP A 10 -15.38 13.82 34.03
CA ASP A 10 -15.26 12.74 35.00
C ASP A 10 -16.12 11.52 34.60
N LYS A 11 -17.32 11.76 34.04
CA LYS A 11 -18.13 10.72 33.39
C LYS A 11 -17.36 10.06 32.25
N GLY A 12 -16.74 10.84 31.38
CA GLY A 12 -15.92 10.34 30.27
C GLY A 12 -14.73 9.51 30.75
N ASN A 13 -14.05 9.95 31.81
CA ASN A 13 -12.94 9.20 32.42
C ASN A 13 -13.42 7.87 33.02
N ALA A 14 -14.57 7.86 33.70
CA ALA A 14 -15.16 6.65 34.27
C ALA A 14 -15.55 5.64 33.18
N ALA A 15 -16.21 6.10 32.11
CA ALA A 15 -16.56 5.28 30.96
C ALA A 15 -15.31 4.71 30.25
N LEU A 16 -14.26 5.51 30.10
CA LEU A 16 -13.00 5.08 29.50
C LEU A 16 -12.33 3.98 30.33
N ASN A 17 -12.32 4.11 31.66
CA ASN A 17 -11.81 3.08 32.58
C ASN A 17 -12.65 1.80 32.56
N ALA A 18 -13.94 1.92 32.28
CA ALA A 18 -14.85 0.78 32.09
C ALA A 18 -14.75 0.14 30.68
N ASN A 19 -13.82 0.59 29.83
CA ASN A 19 -13.72 0.21 28.41
C ASN A 19 -14.98 0.52 27.58
N ASN A 20 -15.86 1.40 28.05
CA ASN A 20 -17.00 1.89 27.28
C ASN A 20 -16.58 3.13 26.46
N PHE A 21 -15.90 2.88 25.34
CA PHE A 21 -15.28 3.94 24.54
C PHE A 21 -16.31 4.89 23.92
N LYS A 22 -17.47 4.38 23.47
CA LYS A 22 -18.54 5.19 22.88
C LYS A 22 -19.09 6.23 23.87
N GLU A 23 -19.44 5.77 25.07
CA GLU A 23 -19.95 6.67 26.12
C GLU A 23 -18.88 7.67 26.58
N ALA A 24 -17.60 7.26 26.62
CA ALA A 24 -16.50 8.16 26.91
C ALA A 24 -16.38 9.28 25.86
N ILE A 25 -16.43 8.91 24.57
CA ILE A 25 -16.36 9.86 23.44
C ILE A 25 -17.54 10.83 23.48
N GLU A 26 -18.76 10.35 23.74
CA GLU A 26 -19.96 11.18 23.86
C GLU A 26 -19.82 12.18 25.00
N ALA A 27 -19.43 11.72 26.20
CA ALA A 27 -19.28 12.59 27.37
C ALA A 27 -18.20 13.68 27.16
N TYR A 28 -17.07 13.34 26.54
CA TYR A 28 -16.06 14.35 26.19
C TYR A 28 -16.55 15.30 25.09
N THR A 29 -17.34 14.83 24.14
CA THR A 29 -17.90 15.68 23.08
C THR A 29 -18.87 16.70 23.65
N GLU A 30 -19.75 16.29 24.57
CA GLU A 30 -20.60 17.21 25.31
C GLU A 30 -19.77 18.22 26.13
N ALA A 31 -18.70 17.77 26.78
CA ALA A 31 -17.81 18.65 27.54
C ALA A 31 -17.13 19.69 26.63
N ILE A 32 -16.66 19.28 25.45
CA ILE A 32 -16.01 20.15 24.45
C ILE A 32 -16.99 21.17 23.85
N ASN A 33 -18.25 20.78 23.65
CA ASN A 33 -19.29 21.70 23.18
C ASN A 33 -19.56 22.83 24.19
N LEU A 34 -19.32 22.56 25.49
CA LEU A 34 -19.44 23.56 26.56
C LEU A 34 -18.15 24.35 26.79
N ASP A 35 -16.98 23.76 26.51
CA ASP A 35 -15.67 24.41 26.60
C ASP A 35 -14.72 23.89 25.50
N SER A 36 -14.73 24.60 24.37
CA SER A 36 -13.94 24.26 23.18
C SER A 36 -12.47 24.68 23.27
N THR A 37 -12.06 25.35 24.36
CA THR A 37 -10.69 25.85 24.56
C THR A 37 -9.86 24.92 25.45
N ASN A 38 -10.49 23.91 26.03
CA ASN A 38 -9.85 23.00 26.98
C ASN A 38 -9.12 21.84 26.29
N HIS A 39 -7.82 22.03 26.06
CA HIS A 39 -6.90 21.03 25.50
C HIS A 39 -6.95 19.66 26.20
N ILE A 40 -7.30 19.59 27.50
CA ILE A 40 -7.38 18.31 28.23
C ILE A 40 -8.52 17.44 27.72
N LEU A 41 -9.67 18.05 27.38
CA LEU A 41 -10.83 17.32 26.87
C LEU A 41 -10.53 16.69 25.51
N PHE A 42 -9.87 17.44 24.61
CA PHE A 42 -9.40 16.92 23.33
C PHE A 42 -8.37 15.79 23.52
N SER A 43 -7.40 15.94 24.44
CA SER A 43 -6.44 14.87 24.75
C SER A 43 -7.10 13.60 25.26
N ASN A 44 -8.14 13.72 26.09
CA ASN A 44 -8.85 12.57 26.64
C ASN A 44 -9.76 11.90 25.61
N ARG A 45 -10.43 12.69 24.75
CA ARG A 45 -11.23 12.16 23.65
C ARG A 45 -10.37 11.51 22.57
N SER A 46 -9.18 12.08 22.28
CA SER A 46 -8.16 11.46 21.43
C SER A 46 -7.76 10.07 21.94
N ALA A 47 -7.52 9.93 23.25
CA ALA A 47 -7.21 8.64 23.85
C ALA A 47 -8.37 7.63 23.74
N ALA A 48 -9.61 8.09 23.91
CA ALA A 48 -10.80 7.25 23.74
C ALA A 48 -10.96 6.78 22.29
N TYR A 49 -10.80 7.68 21.31
CA TYR A 49 -10.81 7.31 19.88
C TYR A 49 -9.70 6.33 19.51
N ALA A 50 -8.50 6.49 20.07
CA ALA A 50 -7.40 5.54 19.84
C ALA A 50 -7.71 4.14 20.39
N LYS A 51 -8.36 4.05 21.56
CA LYS A 51 -8.80 2.77 22.14
C LYS A 51 -9.98 2.14 21.38
N ASP A 52 -10.84 2.95 20.78
CA ASP A 52 -11.92 2.53 19.87
C ASP A 52 -11.41 2.10 18.48
N GLY A 53 -10.13 2.33 18.16
CA GLY A 53 -9.52 2.02 16.86
C GLY A 53 -9.79 3.09 15.78
N ASN A 54 -10.35 4.24 16.16
CA ASN A 54 -10.60 5.37 15.25
C ASN A 54 -9.41 6.34 15.24
N TYR A 55 -8.30 5.91 14.67
CA TYR A 55 -7.02 6.63 14.75
C TYR A 55 -7.00 7.98 14.00
N LEU A 56 -7.82 8.14 12.96
CA LEU A 56 -7.95 9.42 12.25
C LEU A 56 -8.56 10.50 13.16
N LYS A 57 -9.68 10.19 13.83
CA LYS A 57 -10.28 11.13 14.81
C LYS A 57 -9.40 11.34 16.03
N ALA A 58 -8.67 10.30 16.46
CA ALA A 58 -7.69 10.44 17.53
C ALA A 58 -6.57 11.43 17.17
N LEU A 59 -6.13 11.42 15.90
CA LEU A 59 -5.15 12.36 15.39
C LEU A 59 -5.70 13.78 15.34
N GLU A 60 -6.90 13.99 14.81
CA GLU A 60 -7.56 15.32 14.77
C GLU A 60 -7.63 15.96 16.17
N ASP A 61 -8.10 15.21 17.17
CA ASP A 61 -8.19 15.71 18.55
C ASP A 61 -6.80 15.94 19.18
N ALA A 62 -5.80 15.13 18.83
CA ALA A 62 -4.44 15.33 19.29
C ALA A 62 -3.79 16.59 18.67
N GLU A 63 -4.07 16.87 17.39
CA GLU A 63 -3.63 18.09 16.71
C GLU A 63 -4.30 19.33 17.30
N GLN A 64 -5.60 19.24 17.61
CA GLN A 64 -6.31 20.31 18.32
C GLN A 64 -5.73 20.54 19.71
N THR A 65 -5.34 19.48 20.43
CA THR A 65 -4.67 19.58 21.74
C THR A 65 -3.37 20.38 21.63
N VAL A 66 -2.51 20.04 20.65
CA VAL A 66 -1.24 20.73 20.42
C VAL A 66 -1.46 22.18 19.97
N THR A 67 -2.50 22.43 19.16
CA THR A 67 -2.86 23.78 18.70
C THR A 67 -3.30 24.67 19.87
N LEU A 68 -4.15 24.15 20.76
CA LEU A 68 -4.65 24.86 21.93
C LEU A 68 -3.57 25.07 23.00
N LYS A 69 -2.64 24.11 23.13
CA LYS A 69 -1.55 24.20 24.10
C LYS A 69 -0.23 23.62 23.56
N PRO A 70 0.55 24.44 22.82
CA PRO A 70 1.78 23.99 22.17
C PRO A 70 2.93 23.65 23.13
N ASP A 71 2.88 24.10 24.38
CA ASP A 71 3.89 23.88 25.41
C ASP A 71 3.58 22.68 26.32
N TRP A 72 2.59 21.85 25.96
CA TRP A 72 2.19 20.70 26.77
C TRP A 72 2.64 19.36 26.14
N PRO A 73 3.66 18.69 26.72
CA PRO A 73 4.25 17.48 26.13
C PRO A 73 3.25 16.34 25.88
N LYS A 74 2.22 16.22 26.72
CA LYS A 74 1.21 15.17 26.58
C LYS A 74 0.43 15.25 25.25
N GLY A 75 0.26 16.44 24.68
CA GLY A 75 -0.36 16.62 23.36
C GLY A 75 0.46 15.97 22.25
N TYR A 76 1.78 16.16 22.26
CA TYR A 76 2.72 15.52 21.31
C TYR A 76 2.77 14.01 21.51
N SER A 77 2.69 13.54 22.76
CA SER A 77 2.57 12.10 23.04
C SER A 77 1.32 11.49 22.39
N ARG A 78 0.16 12.14 22.53
CA ARG A 78 -1.10 11.71 21.88
C ARG A 78 -1.00 11.72 20.36
N LYS A 79 -0.45 12.80 19.79
CA LYS A 79 -0.32 12.97 18.33
C LYS A 79 0.63 11.93 17.73
N GLY A 80 1.79 11.72 18.35
CA GLY A 80 2.74 10.68 17.95
C GLY A 80 2.13 9.28 18.01
N SER A 81 1.42 8.95 19.11
CA SER A 81 0.74 7.66 19.23
C SER A 81 -0.32 7.45 18.12
N ALA A 82 -1.14 8.46 17.83
CA ALA A 82 -2.15 8.36 16.77
C ALA A 82 -1.52 8.19 15.37
N LEU A 83 -0.43 8.90 15.07
CA LEU A 83 0.32 8.76 13.82
C LEU A 83 0.95 7.36 13.69
N SER A 84 1.48 6.82 14.78
CA SER A 84 2.03 5.46 14.83
C SER A 84 0.96 4.41 14.48
N PHE A 85 -0.23 4.48 15.10
CA PHE A 85 -1.33 3.56 14.78
C PHE A 85 -1.86 3.70 13.34
N LEU A 86 -1.64 4.85 12.70
CA LEU A 86 -1.94 5.08 11.28
C LEU A 86 -0.84 4.59 10.33
N GLY A 87 0.29 4.08 10.85
CA GLY A 87 1.46 3.68 10.06
C GLY A 87 2.27 4.87 9.52
N ARG A 88 2.02 6.08 10.00
CA ARG A 88 2.71 7.31 9.57
C ARG A 88 3.96 7.52 10.43
N TYR A 89 4.87 6.54 10.41
CA TYR A 89 6.00 6.46 11.36
C TYR A 89 6.95 7.65 11.31
N LYS A 90 7.29 8.14 10.10
CA LYS A 90 8.15 9.32 9.93
C LYS A 90 7.57 10.57 10.60
N GLU A 91 6.27 10.79 10.44
CA GLU A 91 5.57 11.93 11.06
C GLU A 91 5.43 11.74 12.57
N SER A 92 5.23 10.50 13.02
CA SER A 92 5.22 10.17 14.45
C SER A 92 6.57 10.43 15.10
N ILE A 93 7.69 10.07 14.46
CA ILE A 93 9.05 10.31 14.95
C ILE A 93 9.29 11.81 15.10
N ALA A 94 9.02 12.58 14.05
CA ALA A 94 9.15 14.03 14.09
C ALA A 94 8.29 14.64 15.21
N THR A 95 7.06 14.18 15.39
CA THR A 95 6.16 14.67 16.45
C THR A 95 6.70 14.39 17.85
N TYR A 96 7.25 13.19 18.10
CA TYR A 96 7.87 12.88 19.38
C TYR A 96 9.15 13.68 19.63
N GLU A 97 9.96 13.90 18.58
CA GLU A 97 11.15 14.75 18.67
C GLU A 97 10.80 16.20 19.03
N GLU A 98 9.75 16.78 18.45
CA GLU A 98 9.23 18.10 18.86
C GLU A 98 8.76 18.09 20.33
N GLY A 99 8.07 17.04 20.78
CA GLY A 99 7.66 16.88 22.17
C GLY A 99 8.85 16.83 23.15
N LEU A 100 9.96 16.18 22.76
CA LEU A 100 11.19 16.12 23.57
C LEU A 100 11.96 17.44 23.58
N LYS A 101 11.76 18.33 22.60
CA LYS A 101 12.32 19.70 22.69
C LYS A 101 11.65 20.51 23.80
N ILE A 102 10.39 20.22 24.12
CA ILE A 102 9.63 20.89 25.18
C ILE A 102 9.96 20.27 26.54
N ASP A 103 9.93 18.94 26.62
CA ASP A 103 10.31 18.19 27.83
C ASP A 103 11.25 17.03 27.47
N PRO A 104 12.58 17.26 27.52
CA PRO A 104 13.58 16.24 27.24
C PRO A 104 13.55 15.05 28.20
N THR A 105 12.90 15.20 29.36
CA THR A 105 12.81 14.17 30.41
C THR A 105 11.55 13.32 30.32
N ASN A 106 10.68 13.58 29.34
CA ASN A 106 9.40 12.89 29.24
C ASN A 106 9.54 11.41 28.83
N GLU A 107 9.47 10.50 29.81
CA GLU A 107 9.64 9.04 29.56
C GLU A 107 8.59 8.48 28.60
N GLN A 108 7.33 8.93 28.66
CA GLN A 108 6.28 8.45 27.75
C GLN A 108 6.59 8.76 26.27
N ILE A 109 7.19 9.91 26.00
CA ILE A 109 7.60 10.31 24.65
C ILE A 109 8.86 9.55 24.22
N LYS A 110 9.83 9.36 25.12
CA LYS A 110 11.04 8.57 24.83
C LYS A 110 10.70 7.12 24.49
N GLU A 111 9.81 6.49 25.27
CA GLU A 111 9.33 5.13 25.01
C GLU A 111 8.58 5.06 23.68
N GLY A 112 7.65 5.98 23.43
CA GLY A 112 6.90 6.05 22.17
C GLY A 112 7.82 6.25 20.96
N LEU A 113 8.84 7.11 21.07
CA LEU A 113 9.84 7.33 20.02
C LEU A 113 10.68 6.08 19.75
N LYS A 114 11.10 5.38 20.81
CA LYS A 114 11.84 4.11 20.70
C LYS A 114 11.01 3.05 20.01
N GLU A 115 9.74 2.91 20.40
CA GLU A 115 8.81 1.94 19.80
C GLU A 115 8.61 2.24 18.31
N VAL A 116 8.34 3.50 17.95
CA VAL A 116 8.11 3.89 16.56
C VAL A 116 9.35 3.76 15.70
N ARG A 117 10.55 4.10 16.21
CA ARG A 117 11.80 3.86 15.47
C ARG A 117 12.03 2.37 15.21
N ASN A 118 11.68 1.50 16.15
CA ASN A 118 11.74 0.06 15.93
C ASN A 118 10.73 -0.41 14.87
N GLN A 119 9.54 0.21 14.82
CA GLN A 119 8.52 -0.07 13.80
C GLN A 119 8.88 0.52 12.42
N GLU A 120 9.55 1.67 12.35
CA GLU A 120 10.04 2.24 11.09
C GLU A 120 11.18 1.39 10.51
N MET A 121 12.13 0.96 11.35
CA MET A 121 13.23 0.09 10.92
C MET A 121 12.75 -1.27 10.40
N SER A 122 11.56 -1.73 10.79
CA SER A 122 10.96 -2.97 10.27
C SER A 122 10.17 -2.78 8.96
N GLU A 123 9.92 -1.55 8.50
CA GLU A 123 9.29 -1.27 7.20
C GLU A 123 10.27 -1.33 6.01
N GLY A 124 11.58 -1.27 6.25
CA GLY A 124 12.61 -1.22 5.21
C GLY A 124 13.04 -2.57 4.62
N ASP A 125 12.70 -3.69 5.26
CA ASP A 125 13.10 -5.04 4.84
C ASP A 125 11.90 -6.00 4.87
N PRO A 126 11.46 -6.54 3.71
CA PRO A 126 10.37 -7.52 3.62
C PRO A 126 10.55 -8.74 4.53
N PHE A 127 11.80 -9.10 4.90
CA PHE A 127 12.09 -10.22 5.79
C PHE A 127 11.87 -9.90 7.28
N SER A 128 11.84 -8.63 7.67
CA SER A 128 11.61 -8.23 9.08
C SER A 128 10.12 -8.22 9.47
N ARG A 129 9.19 -8.28 8.52
CA ARG A 129 7.73 -8.37 8.79
C ARG A 129 7.29 -9.69 9.42
N MET A 130 8.06 -10.75 9.26
CA MET A 130 7.81 -12.05 9.86
C MET A 130 9.17 -12.57 10.27
N ASN A 131 9.60 -12.37 11.52
CA ASN A 131 10.64 -13.23 12.08
C ASN A 131 9.97 -14.58 12.35
N PRO A 132 10.08 -15.57 11.46
CA PRO A 132 9.32 -16.81 11.59
C PRO A 132 9.80 -17.65 12.77
N PHE A 133 10.97 -17.31 13.34
CA PHE A 133 11.55 -17.96 14.50
C PHE A 133 11.07 -17.36 15.83
N ALA A 134 10.37 -16.21 15.81
CA ALA A 134 9.86 -15.58 17.02
C ALA A 134 8.66 -16.34 17.64
N ASP A 135 8.02 -17.24 16.90
CA ASP A 135 6.92 -18.05 17.43
C ASP A 135 7.47 -19.09 18.44
N PRO A 136 6.98 -19.11 19.70
CA PRO A 136 7.41 -20.08 20.71
C PRO A 136 7.09 -21.54 20.33
N ASN A 137 6.20 -21.78 19.37
CA ASN A 137 5.77 -23.11 18.91
C ASN A 137 6.50 -23.62 17.65
N ILE A 138 7.59 -22.97 17.21
CA ILE A 138 8.31 -23.36 15.98
C ILE A 138 8.77 -24.82 15.98
N PHE A 139 9.17 -25.36 17.13
CA PHE A 139 9.63 -26.75 17.23
C PHE A 139 8.51 -27.75 16.99
N ALA A 140 7.29 -27.43 17.41
CA ALA A 140 6.12 -28.27 17.12
C ALA A 140 5.83 -28.25 15.61
N GLN A 141 5.83 -27.08 14.98
CA GLN A 141 5.61 -26.96 13.52
C GLN A 141 6.64 -27.75 12.72
N LEU A 142 7.92 -27.65 13.09
CA LEU A 142 9.02 -28.39 12.43
C LEU A 142 8.98 -29.90 12.68
N GLN A 143 8.37 -30.35 13.78
CA GLN A 143 8.23 -31.76 14.12
C GLN A 143 7.12 -32.46 13.32
N PHE A 144 6.10 -31.70 12.90
CA PHE A 144 4.96 -32.22 12.14
C PHE A 144 5.17 -32.18 10.61
N ASP A 145 6.15 -31.44 10.09
CA ASP A 145 6.50 -31.45 8.66
C ASP A 145 7.51 -32.58 8.32
N PRO A 146 7.22 -33.43 7.32
CA PRO A 146 8.08 -34.55 6.91
C PRO A 146 9.51 -34.15 6.51
N ARG A 147 9.71 -32.93 5.99
CA ARG A 147 11.00 -32.44 5.50
C ARG A 147 11.92 -31.98 6.64
N THR A 148 11.36 -31.46 7.73
CA THR A 148 12.13 -30.86 8.84
C THR A 148 12.18 -31.73 10.09
N LYS A 149 11.30 -32.74 10.22
CA LYS A 149 11.28 -33.65 11.37
C LYS A 149 12.63 -34.34 11.61
N GLY A 150 13.35 -34.69 10.55
CA GLY A 150 14.69 -35.30 10.64
C GLY A 150 15.76 -34.35 11.17
N PHE A 151 15.63 -33.04 10.95
CA PHE A 151 16.61 -32.05 11.41
C PHE A 151 16.59 -31.89 12.93
N LEU A 152 15.43 -32.11 13.57
CA LEU A 152 15.28 -32.02 15.02
C LEU A 152 16.04 -33.10 15.80
N ASN A 153 16.51 -34.15 15.12
CA ASN A 153 17.35 -35.18 15.72
C ASN A 153 18.83 -34.74 15.83
N ASP A 154 19.22 -33.65 15.17
CA ASP A 154 20.57 -33.10 15.22
C ASP A 154 20.65 -31.96 16.29
N PRO A 155 21.44 -32.15 17.37
CA PRO A 155 21.60 -31.14 18.42
C PRO A 155 22.16 -29.81 17.90
N THR A 156 22.96 -29.81 16.83
CA THR A 156 23.57 -28.59 16.26
C THR A 156 22.54 -27.72 15.56
N TYR A 157 21.57 -28.34 14.88
CA TYR A 157 20.44 -27.66 14.26
C TYR A 157 19.52 -27.05 15.33
N VAL A 158 19.17 -27.82 16.35
CA VAL A 158 18.33 -27.35 17.45
C VAL A 158 18.97 -26.14 18.16
N GLN A 159 20.30 -26.17 18.36
CA GLN A 159 21.02 -25.06 18.95
C GLN A 159 21.04 -23.83 18.03
N MET A 160 21.28 -24.01 16.73
CA MET A 160 21.23 -22.94 15.74
C MET A 160 19.88 -22.20 15.75
N ILE A 161 18.77 -22.95 15.78
CA ILE A 161 17.43 -22.34 15.86
C ILE A 161 17.25 -21.56 17.17
N LYS A 162 17.69 -22.11 18.32
CA LYS A 162 17.65 -21.40 19.61
C LYS A 162 18.50 -20.13 19.63
N ASP A 163 19.64 -20.14 18.95
CA ASP A 163 20.51 -18.96 18.85
C ASP A 163 19.85 -17.85 18.01
N ILE A 164 19.17 -18.22 16.92
CA ILE A 164 18.37 -17.29 16.10
C ILE A 164 17.17 -16.73 16.88
N GLN A 165 16.55 -17.52 17.76
CA GLN A 165 15.48 -17.04 18.65
C GLN A 165 15.98 -16.01 19.68
N LYS A 166 17.22 -16.18 20.16
CA LYS A 166 17.83 -15.26 21.14
C LYS A 166 18.39 -14.00 20.50
N ASP A 167 18.98 -14.11 19.32
CA ASP A 167 19.49 -12.98 18.55
C ASP A 167 19.04 -13.07 17.08
N PRO A 168 17.94 -12.40 16.70
CA PRO A 168 17.45 -12.38 15.32
C PRO A 168 18.45 -11.85 14.30
N LYS A 169 19.47 -11.07 14.71
CA LYS A 169 20.50 -10.54 13.81
C LYS A 169 21.47 -11.64 13.34
N SER A 170 21.63 -12.70 14.13
CA SER A 170 22.47 -13.85 13.81
C SER A 170 21.94 -14.69 12.63
N MET A 171 20.66 -14.52 12.25
CA MET A 171 20.03 -15.21 11.13
C MET A 171 20.80 -15.03 9.81
N SER A 172 21.29 -13.82 9.55
CA SER A 172 22.09 -13.48 8.36
C SER A 172 23.34 -14.36 8.20
N GLN A 173 23.97 -14.73 9.32
CA GLN A 173 25.17 -15.58 9.35
C GLN A 173 24.83 -17.07 9.26
N LYS A 174 23.64 -17.46 9.71
CA LYS A 174 23.16 -18.85 9.73
C LYS A 174 22.43 -19.28 8.45
N LEU A 175 22.08 -18.34 7.58
CA LEU A 175 21.47 -18.57 6.25
C LEU A 175 22.32 -19.44 5.30
N GLN A 176 23.61 -19.64 5.60
CA GLN A 176 24.49 -20.53 4.84
C GLN A 176 24.27 -22.02 5.15
N ASP A 177 23.55 -22.37 6.22
CA ASP A 177 23.22 -23.77 6.51
C ASP A 177 22.15 -24.26 5.52
N PRO A 178 22.39 -25.38 4.80
CA PRO A 178 21.49 -25.87 3.76
C PRO A 178 20.08 -26.23 4.29
N ARG A 179 19.94 -26.44 5.60
CA ARG A 179 18.64 -26.76 6.23
C ARG A 179 17.78 -25.52 6.42
N MET A 180 18.38 -24.33 6.52
CA MET A 180 17.68 -23.09 6.87
C MET A 180 16.63 -22.66 5.85
N MET A 181 16.87 -22.89 4.56
CA MET A 181 15.89 -22.58 3.51
C MET A 181 14.64 -23.47 3.61
N THR A 182 14.82 -24.75 3.89
CA THR A 182 13.71 -25.69 4.14
C THR A 182 12.96 -25.34 5.42
N THR A 183 13.68 -24.95 6.48
CA THR A 183 13.09 -24.47 7.74
C THR A 183 12.25 -23.20 7.54
N LEU A 184 12.78 -22.23 6.78
CA LEU A 184 12.06 -21.01 6.43
C LEU A 184 10.82 -21.31 5.56
N SER A 185 10.94 -22.23 4.61
CA SER A 185 9.83 -22.69 3.78
C SER A 185 8.68 -23.25 4.62
N VAL A 186 8.98 -24.08 5.62
CA VAL A 186 7.98 -24.66 6.54
C VAL A 186 7.37 -23.60 7.44
N LEU A 187 8.19 -22.76 8.07
CA LEU A 187 7.69 -21.76 9.04
C LEU A 187 6.93 -20.61 8.37
N LEU A 188 7.24 -20.28 7.11
CA LEU A 188 6.54 -19.25 6.34
C LEU A 188 5.38 -19.81 5.51
N GLY A 189 5.23 -21.15 5.43
CA GLY A 189 4.21 -21.80 4.59
C GLY A 189 4.41 -21.57 3.09
N LEU A 190 5.64 -21.32 2.64
CA LEU A 190 5.99 -21.00 1.25
C LEU A 190 6.81 -22.14 0.65
N ASN A 191 6.35 -22.76 -0.45
CA ASN A 191 7.13 -23.76 -1.18
C ASN A 191 8.13 -23.09 -2.13
N PHE A 192 9.39 -22.98 -1.70
CA PHE A 192 10.50 -22.63 -2.60
C PHE A 192 11.09 -23.91 -3.17
N GLY A 193 10.49 -24.42 -4.25
CA GLY A 193 10.95 -25.60 -4.96
C GLY A 193 11.09 -25.30 -6.45
N GLY A 194 12.29 -24.89 -6.85
CA GLY A 194 12.73 -24.87 -8.24
C GLY A 194 14.01 -25.68 -8.36
N ASN A 195 13.93 -26.80 -9.06
CA ASN A 195 14.96 -27.30 -9.97
C ASN A 195 14.27 -28.25 -10.94
N GLY A 196 14.43 -27.96 -12.23
CA GLY A 196 13.74 -28.60 -13.33
C GLY A 196 14.18 -30.02 -13.60
N ASP A 197 13.29 -30.77 -14.25
CA ASP A 197 13.54 -31.43 -15.54
C ASP A 197 12.22 -32.05 -16.06
N GLY A 198 11.99 -31.93 -17.37
CA GLY A 198 11.29 -32.94 -18.17
C GLY A 198 9.77 -32.86 -18.28
N GLU A 199 9.30 -32.42 -19.45
CA GLU A 199 8.03 -32.82 -20.06
C GLU A 199 7.93 -34.36 -20.12
N ASP A 200 6.79 -34.95 -19.75
CA ASP A 200 5.94 -35.75 -20.65
C ASP A 200 4.88 -36.58 -19.91
N MET A 201 3.83 -36.83 -20.68
CA MET A 201 2.52 -37.38 -20.35
C MET A 201 2.54 -38.88 -20.01
N ASP A 202 1.39 -39.31 -19.47
CA ASP A 202 0.84 -40.68 -19.45
C ASP A 202 1.43 -41.69 -18.45
N VAL A 203 0.67 -41.92 -17.38
CA VAL A 203 0.75 -43.13 -16.58
C VAL A 203 -0.63 -43.75 -16.35
N ASP A 204 -0.84 -44.90 -16.99
CA ASP A 204 -1.37 -46.10 -16.34
C ASP A 204 -1.07 -47.33 -17.24
N PRO A 205 -1.10 -48.58 -16.76
CA PRO A 205 -1.13 -49.06 -15.37
C PRO A 205 -0.17 -50.25 -15.12
N GLN A 206 0.35 -50.45 -13.90
CA GLN A 206 0.67 -51.81 -13.43
C GLN A 206 0.50 -52.00 -11.90
N PRO A 207 0.16 -53.24 -11.46
CA PRO A 207 -0.66 -53.49 -10.29
C PRO A 207 0.13 -54.28 -9.19
N PRO A 208 -0.54 -54.84 -8.16
CA PRO A 208 -0.64 -54.25 -6.83
C PRO A 208 0.21 -54.99 -5.79
N SER A 209 0.61 -54.30 -4.73
CA SER A 209 1.10 -54.94 -3.50
C SER A 209 0.68 -54.10 -2.26
N PRO A 210 0.68 -54.68 -1.06
CA PRO A 210 -0.50 -55.30 -0.47
C PRO A 210 -1.28 -54.32 0.42
N LYS A 211 -2.61 -54.50 0.47
CA LYS A 211 -3.55 -53.77 1.33
C LYS A 211 -3.05 -53.71 2.79
N ARG A 212 -2.61 -52.53 3.23
CA ARG A 212 -2.62 -52.17 4.64
C ARG A 212 -4.04 -51.69 4.96
N ALA A 213 -4.67 -52.34 5.93
CA ALA A 213 -6.04 -52.08 6.33
C ALA A 213 -6.29 -50.58 6.59
N PRO A 214 -7.47 -50.04 6.22
CA PRO A 214 -7.80 -48.67 6.53
C PRO A 214 -7.79 -48.49 8.05
N SER A 215 -6.97 -47.54 8.51
CA SER A 215 -7.12 -46.98 9.86
C SER A 215 -8.56 -46.51 10.02
N PRO A 216 -9.23 -46.83 11.15
CA PRO A 216 -10.61 -46.43 11.36
C PRO A 216 -10.72 -44.90 11.20
N PRO A 217 -11.83 -44.40 10.62
CA PRO A 217 -12.03 -42.97 10.46
C PRO A 217 -11.86 -42.30 11.83
N PRO A 218 -11.24 -41.10 11.88
CA PRO A 218 -11.13 -40.37 13.14
C PRO A 218 -12.53 -40.30 13.77
N PRO A 219 -12.66 -40.55 15.09
CA PRO A 219 -13.96 -40.53 15.73
C PRO A 219 -14.65 -39.23 15.36
N LYS A 220 -15.88 -39.35 14.83
CA LYS A 220 -16.76 -38.19 14.64
C LYS A 220 -16.65 -37.37 15.92
N LYS A 221 -16.31 -36.09 15.80
CA LYS A 221 -16.45 -35.14 16.90
C LYS A 221 -17.77 -35.47 17.60
N PRO A 222 -17.78 -35.66 18.93
CA PRO A 222 -19.04 -35.83 19.65
C PRO A 222 -19.98 -34.76 19.14
N ALA A 223 -21.18 -35.17 18.72
CA ALA A 223 -22.23 -34.24 18.38
C ALA A 223 -22.27 -33.19 19.49
N GLU A 224 -22.27 -31.91 19.10
CA GLU A 224 -22.61 -30.82 20.01
C GLU A 224 -23.86 -31.26 20.80
N PRO A 225 -23.90 -31.01 22.12
CA PRO A 225 -25.00 -31.46 22.96
C PRO A 225 -26.30 -31.10 22.28
N ALA A 226 -27.12 -32.12 21.99
CA ALA A 226 -28.34 -31.99 21.21
C ALA A 226 -29.08 -30.73 21.65
N GLU A 227 -29.06 -29.70 20.79
CA GLU A 227 -29.90 -28.52 20.96
C GLU A 227 -31.32 -29.06 21.18
N ASN A 228 -32.02 -28.52 22.18
CA ASN A 228 -33.45 -28.76 22.38
C ASN A 228 -34.23 -28.12 21.21
N LEU A 229 -34.05 -28.66 20.01
CA LEU A 229 -34.73 -28.26 18.79
C LEU A 229 -36.14 -28.82 18.82
N THR A 230 -37.13 -27.98 18.53
CA THR A 230 -38.51 -28.43 18.37
C THR A 230 -38.63 -29.40 17.18
N ASP A 231 -39.71 -30.18 17.13
CA ASP A 231 -39.95 -31.10 16.02
C ASP A 231 -40.12 -30.36 14.68
N GLU A 232 -40.63 -29.12 14.74
CA GLU A 232 -40.70 -28.17 13.62
C GLU A 232 -39.30 -27.77 13.14
N GLN A 233 -38.40 -27.39 14.05
CA GLN A 233 -37.01 -27.04 13.72
C GLN A 233 -36.22 -28.23 13.15
N ARG A 234 -36.47 -29.46 13.64
CA ARG A 234 -35.89 -30.68 13.07
C ARG A 234 -36.39 -30.94 11.64
N SER A 235 -37.67 -30.72 11.39
CA SER A 235 -38.28 -30.86 10.07
C SER A 235 -37.75 -29.80 9.09
N ALA A 236 -37.64 -28.54 9.54
CA ALA A 236 -37.05 -27.45 8.76
C ALA A 236 -35.58 -27.73 8.38
N LYS A 237 -34.78 -28.26 9.31
CA LYS A 237 -33.38 -28.62 9.06
C LYS A 237 -33.24 -29.73 8.02
N LYS A 238 -34.13 -30.73 8.05
CA LYS A 238 -34.16 -31.83 7.07
C LYS A 238 -34.49 -31.31 5.66
N GLU A 239 -35.51 -30.46 5.53
CA GLU A 239 -35.85 -29.83 4.25
C GLU A 239 -34.72 -28.94 3.73
N LYS A 240 -34.04 -28.19 4.60
CA LYS A 240 -32.83 -27.44 4.22
C LYS A 240 -31.72 -28.33 3.68
N GLU A 241 -31.48 -29.49 4.28
CA GLU A 241 -30.46 -30.43 3.81
C GLU A 241 -30.79 -30.98 2.42
N LEU A 242 -32.06 -31.31 2.17
CA LEU A 242 -32.54 -31.71 0.83
C LEU A 242 -32.37 -30.57 -0.18
N GLY A 243 -32.74 -29.34 0.20
CA GLY A 243 -32.52 -28.16 -0.64
C GLY A 243 -31.04 -27.90 -0.96
N ASN A 244 -30.15 -28.10 0.02
CA ASN A 244 -28.70 -28.00 -0.18
C ASN A 244 -28.16 -29.08 -1.12
N GLU A 245 -28.72 -30.29 -1.08
CA GLU A 245 -28.34 -31.37 -2.00
C GLU A 245 -28.79 -31.04 -3.43
N ALA A 246 -30.03 -30.57 -3.61
CA ALA A 246 -30.55 -30.11 -4.88
C ALA A 246 -29.73 -28.92 -5.44
N TYR A 247 -29.36 -27.96 -4.57
CA TYR A 247 -28.48 -26.84 -4.92
C TYR A 247 -27.13 -27.30 -5.45
N LYS A 248 -26.49 -28.27 -4.77
CA LYS A 248 -25.20 -28.85 -5.21
C LYS A 248 -25.32 -29.55 -6.57
N LYS A 249 -26.48 -30.18 -6.85
CA LYS A 249 -26.81 -30.77 -8.16
C LYS A 249 -27.19 -29.72 -9.21
N LYS A 250 -27.17 -28.42 -8.88
CA LYS A 250 -27.67 -27.30 -9.69
C LYS A 250 -29.14 -27.43 -10.08
N ASN A 251 -29.91 -28.27 -9.38
CA ASN A 251 -31.36 -28.32 -9.54
C ASN A 251 -32.00 -27.22 -8.70
N PHE A 252 -31.97 -26.01 -9.24
CA PHE A 252 -32.36 -24.81 -8.51
C PHE A 252 -33.86 -24.72 -8.21
N ASP A 253 -34.72 -25.26 -9.07
CA ASP A 253 -36.19 -25.24 -8.85
C ASP A 253 -36.57 -26.13 -7.66
N GLU A 254 -36.02 -27.34 -7.63
CA GLU A 254 -36.21 -28.27 -6.52
C GLU A 254 -35.61 -27.72 -5.21
N ALA A 255 -34.44 -27.06 -5.29
CA ALA A 255 -33.84 -26.40 -4.12
C ALA A 255 -34.75 -25.31 -3.53
N LEU A 256 -35.37 -24.47 -4.37
CA LEU A 256 -36.32 -23.44 -3.93
C LEU A 256 -37.56 -24.05 -3.26
N VAL A 257 -38.09 -25.15 -3.80
CA VAL A 257 -39.24 -25.86 -3.19
C VAL A 257 -38.89 -26.32 -1.78
N HIS A 258 -37.74 -26.97 -1.58
CA HIS A 258 -37.31 -27.43 -0.27
C HIS A 258 -36.99 -26.29 0.70
N TYR A 259 -36.37 -25.20 0.25
CA TYR A 259 -36.12 -24.04 1.11
C TYR A 259 -37.40 -23.30 1.50
N ASN A 260 -38.38 -23.16 0.60
CA ASN A 260 -39.68 -22.58 0.94
C ASN A 260 -40.44 -23.44 1.94
N LYS A 261 -40.42 -24.77 1.80
CA LYS A 261 -40.96 -25.69 2.81
C LYS A 261 -40.27 -25.55 4.16
N ALA A 262 -38.95 -25.36 4.17
CA ALA A 262 -38.22 -25.13 5.43
C ALA A 262 -38.68 -23.84 6.14
N ILE A 263 -39.02 -22.79 5.39
CA ILE A 263 -39.56 -21.53 5.93
C ILE A 263 -40.98 -21.72 6.50
N GLU A 264 -41.80 -22.61 5.90
CA GLU A 264 -43.13 -22.93 6.45
C GLU A 264 -43.04 -23.59 7.83
N PHE A 265 -42.00 -24.40 8.07
CA PHE A 265 -41.76 -25.04 9.37
C PHE A 265 -41.08 -24.11 10.38
N ASP A 266 -40.13 -23.27 9.94
CA ASP A 266 -39.45 -22.31 10.80
C ASP A 266 -39.18 -21.00 10.04
N PRO A 267 -40.08 -20.01 10.13
CA PRO A 267 -39.92 -18.73 9.45
C PRO A 267 -38.87 -17.81 10.11
N SER A 268 -38.36 -18.18 11.30
CA SER A 268 -37.45 -17.33 12.07
C SER A 268 -35.98 -17.47 11.66
N ASP A 269 -35.61 -18.59 11.03
CA ASP A 269 -34.22 -18.88 10.63
C ASP A 269 -33.84 -18.16 9.31
N ILE A 270 -32.94 -17.19 9.44
CA ILE A 270 -32.34 -16.45 8.31
C ILE A 270 -31.65 -17.37 7.28
N THR A 271 -31.17 -18.55 7.68
CA THR A 271 -30.36 -19.42 6.81
C THR A 271 -31.11 -19.87 5.56
N PHE A 272 -32.43 -20.10 5.65
CA PHE A 272 -33.23 -20.51 4.50
C PHE A 272 -33.34 -19.39 3.47
N GLN A 273 -33.63 -18.15 3.90
CA GLN A 273 -33.66 -16.97 3.03
C GLN A 273 -32.30 -16.72 2.38
N ASN A 274 -31.22 -16.92 3.16
CA ASN A 274 -29.86 -16.82 2.66
C ASN A 274 -29.52 -17.87 1.59
N ASN A 275 -30.12 -19.06 1.66
CA ASN A 275 -29.93 -20.12 0.66
C ASN A 275 -30.77 -19.85 -0.59
N ILE A 276 -32.02 -19.38 -0.44
CA ILE A 276 -32.85 -18.94 -1.56
C ILE A 276 -32.18 -17.80 -2.33
N ALA A 277 -31.64 -16.81 -1.63
CA ALA A 277 -30.87 -15.74 -2.27
C ALA A 277 -29.63 -16.28 -3.00
N ALA A 278 -28.98 -17.33 -2.50
CA ALA A 278 -27.88 -17.97 -3.22
C ALA A 278 -28.34 -18.59 -4.55
N VAL A 279 -29.53 -19.21 -4.59
CA VAL A 279 -30.13 -19.73 -5.83
C VAL A 279 -30.33 -18.61 -6.85
N TYR A 280 -30.98 -17.52 -6.45
CA TYR A 280 -31.22 -16.36 -7.33
C TYR A 280 -29.91 -15.75 -7.85
N PHE A 281 -28.87 -15.71 -7.01
CA PHE A 281 -27.54 -15.25 -7.41
C PHE A 281 -26.92 -16.13 -8.51
N GLU A 282 -26.97 -17.47 -8.36
CA GLU A 282 -26.46 -18.41 -9.37
C GLU A 282 -27.27 -18.37 -10.68
N ARG A 283 -28.57 -18.10 -10.59
CA ARG A 283 -29.45 -17.86 -11.75
C ARG A 283 -29.20 -16.53 -12.45
N LYS A 284 -28.37 -15.65 -11.88
CA LYS A 284 -28.13 -14.27 -12.32
C LYS A 284 -29.38 -13.37 -12.24
N GLU A 285 -30.35 -13.76 -11.43
CA GLU A 285 -31.56 -12.99 -11.12
C GLU A 285 -31.22 -12.03 -9.97
N TYR A 286 -30.40 -11.01 -10.26
CA TYR A 286 -29.78 -10.17 -9.23
C TYR A 286 -30.79 -9.33 -8.43
N ASP A 287 -31.82 -8.78 -9.07
CA ASP A 287 -32.84 -7.97 -8.40
C ASP A 287 -33.62 -8.80 -7.36
N GLN A 288 -34.03 -10.02 -7.74
CA GLN A 288 -34.69 -10.96 -6.84
C GLN A 288 -33.76 -11.41 -5.72
N CYS A 289 -32.48 -11.68 -6.02
CA CYS A 289 -31.49 -11.98 -5.00
C CYS A 289 -31.35 -10.85 -3.97
N ILE A 290 -31.34 -9.59 -4.41
CA ILE A 290 -31.23 -8.43 -3.54
C ILE A 290 -32.47 -8.32 -2.64
N GLU A 291 -33.67 -8.49 -3.19
CA GLU A 291 -34.91 -8.47 -2.42
C GLU A 291 -34.93 -9.56 -1.34
N GLN A 292 -34.56 -10.79 -1.70
CA GLN A 292 -34.52 -11.91 -0.75
C GLN A 292 -33.43 -11.72 0.32
N CYS A 293 -32.28 -11.17 -0.03
CA CYS A 293 -31.27 -10.82 0.96
C CYS A 293 -31.72 -9.70 1.90
N LYS A 294 -32.50 -8.71 1.45
CA LYS A 294 -33.09 -7.69 2.33
C LYS A 294 -34.05 -8.32 3.34
N LYS A 295 -34.95 -9.20 2.87
CA LYS A 295 -35.84 -10.00 3.73
C LYS A 295 -35.04 -10.83 4.75
N ALA A 296 -33.94 -11.46 4.32
CA ALA A 296 -33.06 -12.21 5.21
C ALA A 296 -32.47 -11.31 6.31
N VAL A 297 -32.02 -10.10 5.98
CA VAL A 297 -31.48 -9.14 6.95
C VAL A 297 -32.54 -8.70 7.96
N ASP A 298 -33.76 -8.41 7.50
CA ASP A 298 -34.87 -7.99 8.36
C ASP A 298 -35.23 -9.10 9.36
N ILE A 299 -35.47 -10.32 8.88
CA ILE A 299 -35.74 -11.51 9.71
C ILE A 299 -34.58 -11.79 10.67
N GLY A 300 -33.34 -11.67 10.20
CA GLY A 300 -32.15 -11.86 11.03
C GLY A 300 -32.05 -10.86 12.17
N ARG A 301 -32.43 -9.60 11.94
CA ARG A 301 -32.42 -8.55 12.97
C ARG A 301 -33.57 -8.70 13.96
N GLU A 302 -34.76 -9.04 13.48
CA GLU A 302 -35.95 -9.31 14.31
C GLU A 302 -35.69 -10.48 15.27
N ASN A 303 -35.10 -11.56 14.77
CA ASN A 303 -34.84 -12.79 15.54
C ASN A 303 -33.45 -12.83 16.20
N ARG A 304 -32.68 -11.73 16.15
CA ARG A 304 -31.32 -11.62 16.73
C ARG A 304 -30.38 -12.75 16.29
N ALA A 305 -30.44 -13.12 15.02
CA ALA A 305 -29.58 -14.13 14.42
C ALA A 305 -28.09 -13.72 14.46
N ASP A 306 -27.20 -14.70 14.28
CA ASP A 306 -25.75 -14.45 14.23
C ASP A 306 -25.41 -13.37 13.19
N PHE A 307 -24.69 -12.33 13.62
CA PHE A 307 -24.21 -11.23 12.79
C PHE A 307 -23.47 -11.71 11.55
N LYS A 308 -22.82 -12.89 11.58
CA LYS A 308 -22.18 -13.52 10.42
C LYS A 308 -23.17 -13.85 9.29
N LEU A 309 -24.38 -14.28 9.63
CA LEU A 309 -25.42 -14.64 8.66
C LEU A 309 -26.02 -13.39 8.02
N ILE A 310 -26.21 -12.34 8.83
CA ILE A 310 -26.65 -11.01 8.36
C ILE A 310 -25.57 -10.41 7.44
N ALA A 311 -24.31 -10.47 7.86
CA ALA A 311 -23.17 -10.05 7.04
C ALA A 311 -23.14 -10.81 5.70
N LYS A 312 -23.31 -12.14 5.71
CA LYS A 312 -23.36 -12.95 4.48
C LYS A 312 -24.46 -12.52 3.51
N ALA A 313 -25.64 -12.16 4.01
CA ALA A 313 -26.72 -11.63 3.18
C ALA A 313 -26.32 -10.27 2.55
N LEU A 314 -25.76 -9.36 3.34
CA LEU A 314 -25.27 -8.06 2.86
C LEU A 314 -24.12 -8.20 1.84
N GLN A 315 -23.20 -9.14 2.04
CA GLN A 315 -22.14 -9.46 1.08
C GLN A 315 -22.71 -9.92 -0.25
N ARG A 316 -23.76 -10.76 -0.22
CA ARG A 316 -24.40 -11.22 -1.44
C ARG A 316 -25.07 -10.06 -2.19
N ILE A 317 -25.68 -9.10 -1.48
CA ILE A 317 -26.20 -7.86 -2.10
C ILE A 317 -25.06 -7.08 -2.76
N GLY A 318 -23.93 -6.88 -2.05
CA GLY A 318 -22.76 -6.19 -2.61
C GLY A 318 -22.22 -6.90 -3.86
N ASN A 319 -22.19 -8.24 -3.86
CA ASN A 319 -21.79 -9.03 -5.02
C ASN A 319 -22.78 -8.93 -6.20
N CYS A 320 -24.08 -8.81 -5.94
CA CYS A 320 -25.09 -8.56 -6.99
C CYS A 320 -24.82 -7.23 -7.68
N TYR A 321 -24.70 -6.13 -6.91
CA TYR A 321 -24.39 -4.82 -7.47
C TYR A 321 -23.04 -4.79 -8.20
N LYS A 322 -22.03 -5.50 -7.69
CA LYS A 322 -20.73 -5.68 -8.38
C LYS A 322 -20.89 -6.35 -9.74
N LYS A 323 -21.83 -7.30 -9.89
CA LYS A 323 -22.13 -7.96 -11.17
C LYS A 323 -22.97 -7.09 -12.12
N MET A 324 -23.79 -6.20 -11.57
CA MET A 324 -24.56 -5.19 -12.31
C MET A 324 -23.74 -3.95 -12.68
N GLU A 325 -22.45 -3.92 -12.33
CA GLU A 325 -21.55 -2.77 -12.50
C GLU A 325 -21.97 -1.49 -11.75
N ASP A 326 -22.90 -1.60 -10.80
CA ASP A 326 -23.23 -0.50 -9.88
C ASP A 326 -22.26 -0.51 -8.69
N TYR A 327 -21.05 -0.01 -8.93
CA TYR A 327 -19.97 -0.05 -7.93
C TYR A 327 -20.27 0.81 -6.70
N LYS A 328 -21.07 1.88 -6.85
CA LYS A 328 -21.46 2.76 -5.74
C LYS A 328 -22.34 2.02 -4.75
N ASN A 329 -23.41 1.37 -5.21
CA ASN A 329 -24.24 0.55 -4.34
C ASN A 329 -23.49 -0.68 -3.82
N ALA A 330 -22.64 -1.30 -4.63
CA ALA A 330 -21.81 -2.42 -4.18
C ALA A 330 -20.95 -2.04 -2.96
N LYS A 331 -20.26 -0.90 -3.02
CA LYS A 331 -19.45 -0.38 -1.91
C LYS A 331 -20.28 -0.19 -0.64
N VAL A 332 -21.44 0.47 -0.73
CA VAL A 332 -22.32 0.71 0.42
C VAL A 332 -22.72 -0.59 1.12
N TYR A 333 -23.06 -1.63 0.36
CA TYR A 333 -23.46 -2.91 0.95
C TYR A 333 -22.28 -3.73 1.50
N PHE A 334 -21.09 -3.62 0.90
CA PHE A 334 -19.88 -4.19 1.49
C PHE A 334 -19.50 -3.49 2.80
N GLU A 335 -19.62 -2.16 2.89
CA GLU A 335 -19.42 -1.41 4.13
C GLU A 335 -20.43 -1.80 5.21
N LYS A 336 -21.71 -1.95 4.84
CA LYS A 336 -22.74 -2.49 5.74
C LYS A 336 -22.37 -3.89 6.22
N SER A 337 -21.95 -4.79 5.33
CA SER A 337 -21.47 -6.12 5.77
C SER A 337 -20.28 -6.01 6.72
N MET A 338 -19.33 -5.11 6.46
CA MET A 338 -18.14 -4.94 7.28
C MET A 338 -18.55 -4.51 8.71
N SER A 339 -19.55 -3.62 8.81
CA SER A 339 -20.06 -3.18 10.12
C SER A 339 -20.70 -4.30 10.94
N GLU A 340 -21.27 -5.31 10.29
CA GLU A 340 -21.85 -6.49 10.97
C GLU A 340 -20.77 -7.54 11.32
N HIS A 341 -19.85 -7.84 10.38
CA HIS A 341 -18.76 -8.79 10.60
C HIS A 341 -17.53 -8.44 9.74
N ARG A 342 -16.45 -8.03 10.41
CA ARG A 342 -15.21 -7.58 9.77
C ARG A 342 -14.39 -8.75 9.24
N THR A 343 -14.23 -8.81 7.92
CA THR A 343 -13.37 -9.80 7.25
C THR A 343 -12.36 -9.12 6.31
N PRO A 344 -11.12 -9.64 6.19
CA PRO A 344 -10.13 -9.11 5.26
C PRO A 344 -10.60 -9.09 3.80
N GLU A 345 -11.37 -10.10 3.39
CA GLU A 345 -11.87 -10.28 2.02
C GLU A 345 -12.86 -9.17 1.64
N ILE A 346 -13.68 -8.70 2.56
CA ILE A 346 -14.62 -7.59 2.27
C ILE A 346 -13.88 -6.26 2.22
N ARG A 347 -12.83 -6.09 3.01
CA ARG A 347 -11.97 -4.89 2.93
C ARG A 347 -11.29 -4.78 1.56
N THR A 348 -10.78 -5.88 1.02
CA THR A 348 -10.19 -5.87 -0.33
C THR A 348 -11.25 -5.57 -1.39
N GLN A 349 -12.45 -6.14 -1.27
CA GLN A 349 -13.56 -5.84 -2.18
C GLN A 349 -13.97 -4.37 -2.14
N ILE A 350 -14.06 -3.72 -0.96
CA ILE A 350 -14.34 -2.28 -0.85
C ILE A 350 -13.28 -1.46 -1.60
N SER A 351 -11.99 -1.76 -1.39
CA SER A 351 -10.88 -1.09 -2.07
C SER A 351 -10.94 -1.27 -3.60
N GLU A 352 -11.29 -2.46 -4.07
CA GLU A 352 -11.54 -2.70 -5.51
C GLU A 352 -12.67 -1.83 -6.04
N MET A 353 -13.80 -1.71 -5.31
CA MET A 353 -14.93 -0.89 -5.73
C MET A 353 -14.57 0.59 -5.76
N GLU A 354 -13.82 1.09 -4.77
CA GLU A 354 -13.33 2.48 -4.75
C GLU A 354 -12.44 2.79 -5.95
N LYS A 355 -11.56 1.86 -6.31
CA LYS A 355 -10.71 2.01 -7.50
C LYS A 355 -11.55 2.14 -8.78
N LYS A 356 -12.58 1.29 -8.93
CA LYS A 356 -13.48 1.31 -10.08
C LYS A 356 -14.32 2.59 -10.14
N ILE A 357 -14.92 3.00 -9.02
CA ILE A 357 -15.68 4.26 -8.94
C ILE A 357 -14.80 5.44 -9.35
N LYS A 358 -13.57 5.51 -8.83
CA LYS A 358 -12.62 6.57 -9.18
C LYS A 358 -12.23 6.55 -10.67
N GLU A 359 -12.15 5.38 -11.28
CA GLU A 359 -11.87 5.25 -12.71
C GLU A 359 -13.05 5.73 -13.57
N GLU A 360 -14.29 5.39 -13.20
CA GLU A 360 -15.50 5.88 -13.86
C GLU A 360 -15.66 7.39 -13.73
N GLU A 361 -15.46 7.92 -12.52
CA GLU A 361 -15.49 9.36 -12.27
C GLU A 361 -14.41 10.07 -13.06
N ARG A 362 -13.19 9.51 -13.14
CA ARG A 362 -12.12 10.06 -13.98
C ARG A 362 -12.55 10.09 -15.44
N LYS A 363 -13.07 8.98 -15.98
CA LYS A 363 -13.52 8.89 -17.40
C LYS A 363 -14.65 9.88 -17.69
N ALA A 364 -15.62 10.00 -16.79
CA ALA A 364 -16.72 10.94 -16.92
C ALA A 364 -16.27 12.41 -16.82
N TYR A 365 -15.14 12.66 -16.15
CA TYR A 365 -14.57 14.00 -16.01
C TYR A 365 -13.72 14.44 -17.21
N VAL A 366 -13.34 13.51 -18.11
CA VAL A 366 -12.55 13.84 -19.30
C VAL A 366 -13.38 14.66 -20.27
N ASP A 367 -12.94 15.89 -20.53
CA ASP A 367 -13.56 16.82 -21.46
C ASP A 367 -12.43 17.66 -22.10
N PRO A 368 -11.98 17.31 -23.32
CA PRO A 368 -10.89 18.01 -23.99
C PRO A 368 -11.15 19.50 -24.22
N ALA A 369 -12.41 19.91 -24.43
CA ALA A 369 -12.74 21.32 -24.66
C ALA A 369 -12.56 22.15 -23.38
N LYS A 370 -13.02 21.62 -22.24
CA LYS A 370 -12.79 22.25 -20.94
C LYS A 370 -11.33 22.21 -20.52
N ALA A 371 -10.58 21.18 -20.92
CA ALA A 371 -9.14 21.11 -20.70
C ALA A 371 -8.41 22.28 -21.38
N GLU A 372 -8.77 22.58 -22.63
CA GLU A 372 -8.21 23.72 -23.38
C GLU A 372 -8.60 25.07 -22.76
N GLU A 373 -9.85 25.22 -22.29
CA GLU A 373 -10.28 26.44 -21.59
C GLU A 373 -9.46 26.68 -20.30
N ALA A 374 -9.28 25.63 -19.48
CA ALA A 374 -8.46 25.71 -18.28
C ALA A 374 -6.99 26.02 -18.60
N LYS A 375 -6.46 25.45 -19.69
CA LYS A 375 -5.11 25.76 -20.17
C LYS A 375 -4.97 27.24 -20.54
N GLU A 376 -5.93 27.84 -21.25
CA GLU A 376 -5.86 29.27 -21.59
C GLU A 376 -5.93 30.17 -20.36
N LYS A 377 -6.79 29.87 -19.38
CA LYS A 377 -6.80 30.58 -18.09
C LYS A 377 -5.46 30.45 -17.36
N GLY A 378 -4.88 29.25 -17.37
CA GLY A 378 -3.53 29.01 -16.84
C GLY A 378 -2.46 29.84 -17.54
N ASN A 379 -2.54 29.97 -18.88
CA ASN A 379 -1.62 30.79 -19.68
C ASN A 379 -1.72 32.28 -19.30
N GLU A 380 -2.93 32.80 -19.09
CA GLU A 380 -3.15 34.18 -18.65
C GLU A 380 -2.56 34.43 -17.25
N LEU A 381 -2.83 33.54 -16.30
CA LEU A 381 -2.28 33.62 -14.95
C LEU A 381 -0.75 33.55 -14.96
N PHE A 382 -0.17 32.70 -15.81
CA PHE A 382 1.28 32.59 -15.98
C PHE A 382 1.88 33.90 -16.49
N LYS A 383 1.27 34.53 -17.50
CA LYS A 383 1.70 35.84 -18.03
C LYS A 383 1.62 36.94 -16.96
N ASN A 384 0.60 36.87 -16.10
CA ASN A 384 0.41 37.79 -14.98
C ASN A 384 1.31 37.49 -13.76
N GLY A 385 2.21 36.51 -13.86
CA GLY A 385 3.12 36.13 -12.76
C GLY A 385 2.47 35.37 -11.60
N LYS A 386 1.19 35.02 -11.70
CA LYS A 386 0.44 34.26 -10.69
C LYS A 386 0.66 32.76 -10.87
N TYR A 387 1.91 32.31 -10.66
CA TYR A 387 2.32 30.94 -10.98
C TYR A 387 1.58 29.87 -10.16
N ALA A 388 1.30 30.12 -8.87
CA ALA A 388 0.59 29.16 -8.02
C ALA A 388 -0.86 28.93 -8.47
N ASP A 389 -1.55 29.98 -8.92
CA ASP A 389 -2.91 29.85 -9.47
C ASP A 389 -2.88 29.22 -10.86
N ALA A 390 -1.87 29.54 -11.69
CA ALA A 390 -1.67 28.86 -12.98
C ALA A 390 -1.47 27.34 -12.80
N VAL A 391 -0.76 26.91 -11.75
CA VAL A 391 -0.63 25.48 -11.41
C VAL A 391 -2.00 24.82 -11.16
N LYS A 392 -2.94 25.53 -10.53
CA LYS A 392 -4.29 25.00 -10.28
C LYS A 392 -5.04 24.79 -11.59
N GLU A 393 -5.02 25.77 -12.48
CA GLU A 393 -5.67 25.70 -13.79
C GLU A 393 -5.06 24.62 -14.69
N TYR A 394 -3.73 24.50 -14.75
CA TYR A 394 -3.10 23.40 -15.51
C TYR A 394 -3.36 22.02 -14.88
N THR A 395 -3.48 21.95 -13.55
CA THR A 395 -3.88 20.71 -12.88
C THR A 395 -5.31 20.32 -13.24
N GLU A 396 -6.20 21.30 -13.37
CA GLU A 396 -7.55 21.08 -13.85
C GLU A 396 -7.54 20.62 -15.32
N ALA A 397 -6.75 21.26 -16.19
CA ALA A 397 -6.57 20.81 -17.57
C ALA A 397 -6.09 19.35 -17.67
N ILE A 398 -5.12 18.95 -16.83
CA ILE A 398 -4.63 17.56 -16.75
C ILE A 398 -5.72 16.58 -16.28
N LYS A 399 -6.59 16.98 -15.34
CA LYS A 399 -7.72 16.12 -14.92
C LYS A 399 -8.72 15.91 -16.04
N ARG A 400 -8.96 16.96 -16.84
CA ARG A 400 -9.89 16.97 -17.97
C ARG A 400 -9.35 16.28 -19.22
N ASN A 401 -8.03 16.29 -19.42
CA ASN A 401 -7.38 15.57 -20.50
C ASN A 401 -5.95 15.19 -20.06
N PRO A 402 -5.77 13.98 -19.50
CA PRO A 402 -4.50 13.54 -18.93
C PRO A 402 -3.46 13.12 -19.98
N ASP A 403 -3.84 13.05 -21.26
CA ASP A 403 -3.00 12.45 -22.29
C ASP A 403 -2.28 13.51 -23.15
N ASP A 404 -2.58 14.80 -22.99
CA ASP A 404 -1.87 15.87 -23.70
C ASP A 404 -0.60 16.31 -22.92
N PRO A 405 0.60 16.15 -23.51
CA PRO A 405 1.88 16.52 -22.87
C PRO A 405 2.01 18.03 -22.60
N LYS A 406 1.28 18.89 -23.32
CA LYS A 406 1.38 20.36 -23.19
C LYS A 406 1.03 20.83 -21.78
N TYR A 407 0.01 20.25 -21.15
CA TYR A 407 -0.43 20.70 -19.83
C TYR A 407 0.62 20.42 -18.75
N TYR A 408 1.27 19.27 -18.82
CA TYR A 408 2.40 18.91 -17.95
C TYR A 408 3.59 19.84 -18.17
N SER A 409 3.94 20.13 -19.44
CA SER A 409 5.02 21.06 -19.75
C SER A 409 4.76 22.49 -19.26
N ASN A 410 3.52 22.96 -19.37
CA ASN A 410 3.12 24.28 -18.89
C ASN A 410 3.13 24.35 -17.35
N ARG A 411 2.66 23.30 -16.67
CA ARG A 411 2.73 23.22 -15.19
C ARG A 411 4.17 23.09 -14.68
N ALA A 412 5.03 22.33 -15.37
CA ALA A 412 6.46 22.26 -15.07
C ALA A 412 7.14 23.64 -15.20
N ALA A 413 6.71 24.47 -16.16
CA ALA A 413 7.18 25.84 -16.29
C ALA A 413 6.83 26.69 -15.06
N CYS A 414 5.61 26.55 -14.53
CA CYS A 414 5.21 27.20 -13.27
C CYS A 414 6.05 26.71 -12.10
N TYR A 415 6.24 25.40 -11.96
CA TYR A 415 7.06 24.83 -10.88
C TYR A 415 8.51 25.31 -10.93
N THR A 416 9.07 25.48 -12.14
CA THR A 416 10.40 26.09 -12.32
C THR A 416 10.45 27.52 -11.76
N LYS A 417 9.40 28.33 -11.99
CA LYS A 417 9.30 29.70 -11.47
C LYS A 417 9.08 29.75 -9.95
N LEU A 418 8.43 28.73 -9.39
CA LEU A 418 8.19 28.57 -7.96
C LEU A 418 9.34 27.88 -7.22
N ALA A 419 10.42 27.50 -7.91
CA ALA A 419 11.53 26.69 -7.39
C ALA A 419 11.10 25.32 -6.80
N ALA A 420 9.93 24.81 -7.21
CA ALA A 420 9.42 23.49 -6.84
C ALA A 420 9.95 22.42 -7.82
N PHE A 421 11.28 22.29 -7.89
CA PHE A 421 11.96 21.55 -8.96
C PHE A 421 11.59 20.06 -9.03
N ASP A 422 11.38 19.38 -7.90
CA ASP A 422 11.02 17.95 -7.87
C ASP A 422 9.66 17.68 -8.54
N LEU A 423 8.66 18.53 -8.28
CA LEU A 423 7.35 18.43 -8.93
C LEU A 423 7.45 18.73 -10.43
N GLY A 424 8.28 19.70 -10.80
CA GLY A 424 8.55 20.03 -12.20
C GLY A 424 9.22 18.88 -12.96
N LEU A 425 10.21 18.21 -12.36
CA LEU A 425 10.87 17.05 -12.99
C LEU A 425 9.88 15.92 -13.24
N LYS A 426 9.02 15.63 -12.27
CA LYS A 426 7.98 14.59 -12.42
C LYS A 426 7.01 14.91 -13.56
N ASP A 427 6.64 16.17 -13.72
CA ASP A 427 5.82 16.62 -14.84
C ASP A 427 6.56 16.53 -16.17
N CYS A 428 7.85 16.88 -16.21
CA CYS A 428 8.69 16.69 -17.40
C CYS A 428 8.82 15.20 -17.78
N GLU A 429 9.01 14.31 -16.82
CA GLU A 429 9.06 12.85 -17.05
C GLU A 429 7.73 12.32 -17.59
N THR A 430 6.61 12.75 -17.00
CA THR A 430 5.27 12.38 -17.47
C THR A 430 5.02 12.91 -18.89
N CYS A 431 5.37 14.17 -19.14
CA CYS A 431 5.31 14.80 -20.46
C CYS A 431 6.11 14.02 -21.52
N LEU A 432 7.34 13.62 -21.20
CA LEU A 432 8.22 12.88 -22.12
C LEU A 432 7.84 11.40 -22.24
N LYS A 433 7.12 10.84 -21.27
CA LYS A 433 6.51 9.51 -21.38
C LYS A 433 5.31 9.52 -22.32
N LEU A 434 4.52 10.60 -22.32
CA LEU A 434 3.40 10.78 -23.25
C LEU A 434 3.89 11.06 -24.66
N ASP A 435 4.85 11.96 -24.82
CA ASP A 435 5.47 12.28 -26.11
C ASP A 435 6.99 12.50 -25.95
N PRO A 436 7.81 11.49 -26.29
CA PRO A 436 9.27 11.60 -26.24
C PRO A 436 9.86 12.64 -27.22
N LYS A 437 9.12 13.01 -28.27
CA LYS A 437 9.54 14.01 -29.28
C LYS A 437 9.08 15.42 -28.90
N PHE A 438 8.47 15.59 -27.74
CA PHE A 438 8.00 16.90 -27.30
C PHE A 438 9.17 17.80 -26.87
N LEU A 439 9.64 18.63 -27.81
CA LEU A 439 10.81 19.51 -27.66
C LEU A 439 10.77 20.36 -26.38
N LYS A 440 9.62 20.98 -26.08
CA LYS A 440 9.46 21.82 -24.87
C LYS A 440 9.61 21.00 -23.59
N GLY A 441 9.29 19.70 -23.60
CA GLY A 441 9.47 18.81 -22.43
C GLY A 441 10.94 18.68 -22.05
N TRP A 442 11.81 18.45 -23.04
CA TRP A 442 13.27 18.37 -22.85
C TRP A 442 13.87 19.70 -22.41
N ILE A 443 13.46 20.81 -23.01
CA ILE A 443 13.90 22.15 -22.62
C ILE A 443 13.50 22.47 -21.18
N ARG A 444 12.25 22.17 -20.77
CA ARG A 444 11.79 22.37 -19.39
C ARG A 444 12.59 21.52 -18.41
N LYS A 445 12.86 20.26 -18.77
CA LYS A 445 13.71 19.36 -17.96
C LYS A 445 15.12 19.92 -17.77
N GLY A 446 15.75 20.39 -18.84
CA GLY A 446 17.06 21.05 -18.80
C GLY A 446 17.07 22.26 -17.87
N LYS A 447 16.07 23.14 -17.97
CA LYS A 447 15.95 24.33 -17.11
C LYS A 447 15.79 24.01 -15.63
N ILE A 448 14.99 23.00 -15.31
CA ILE A 448 14.79 22.56 -13.93
C ILE A 448 16.09 21.98 -13.36
N LEU A 449 16.76 21.11 -14.12
CA LEU A 449 18.05 20.53 -13.71
C LEU A 449 19.15 21.58 -13.55
N GLN A 450 19.15 22.59 -14.41
CA GLN A 450 20.02 23.76 -14.29
C GLN A 450 19.73 24.53 -13.00
N GLY A 451 18.45 24.75 -12.65
CA GLY A 451 18.03 25.36 -11.38
C GLY A 451 18.43 24.54 -10.14
N MET A 452 18.47 23.22 -10.26
CA MET A 452 18.95 22.30 -9.22
C MET A 452 20.49 22.14 -9.18
N GLN A 453 21.24 22.91 -9.98
CA GLN A 453 22.70 22.79 -10.13
C GLN A 453 23.17 21.40 -10.60
N GLN A 454 22.30 20.63 -11.27
CA GLN A 454 22.63 19.35 -11.90
C GLN A 454 23.08 19.56 -13.35
N GLN A 455 24.17 20.32 -13.54
CA GLN A 455 24.62 20.78 -14.86
C GLN A 455 24.83 19.64 -15.86
N SER A 456 25.49 18.54 -15.46
CA SER A 456 25.75 17.39 -16.35
C SER A 456 24.46 16.76 -16.89
N LYS A 457 23.43 16.62 -16.04
CA LYS A 457 22.13 16.09 -16.47
C LYS A 457 21.34 17.10 -17.30
N ALA A 458 21.50 18.40 -17.01
CA ALA A 458 20.90 19.47 -17.78
C ALA A 458 21.45 19.49 -19.22
N ILE A 459 22.77 19.32 -19.38
CA ILE A 459 23.45 19.19 -20.68
C ILE A 459 22.81 18.07 -21.49
N VAL A 460 22.68 16.86 -20.94
CA VAL A 460 22.05 15.72 -21.63
C VAL A 460 20.60 16.03 -22.04
N ALA A 461 19.83 16.69 -21.18
CA ALA A 461 18.45 17.08 -21.50
C ALA A 461 18.40 18.12 -22.63
N TYR A 462 19.33 19.08 -22.68
CA TYR A 462 19.43 20.05 -23.77
C TYR A 462 19.98 19.42 -25.06
N GLU A 463 20.92 18.49 -24.99
CA GLU A 463 21.37 17.69 -26.16
C GLU A 463 20.20 16.96 -26.78
N LYS A 464 19.35 16.31 -25.97
CA LYS A 464 18.11 15.69 -26.47
C LYS A 464 17.14 16.67 -27.10
N ALA A 465 17.05 17.90 -26.59
CA ALA A 465 16.28 18.94 -27.26
C ALA A 465 16.91 19.36 -28.61
N LEU A 466 18.24 19.45 -28.69
CA LEU A 466 18.97 19.83 -29.91
C LEU A 466 19.00 18.71 -30.96
N GLU A 467 18.94 17.45 -30.55
CA GLU A 467 18.72 16.31 -31.46
C GLU A 467 17.36 16.43 -32.18
N LEU A 468 16.34 16.99 -31.51
CA LEU A 468 15.01 17.21 -32.08
C LEU A 468 14.93 18.49 -32.92
N ASP A 469 15.57 19.58 -32.47
CA ASP A 469 15.68 20.85 -33.18
C ASP A 469 17.03 21.50 -32.90
N ALA A 470 17.97 21.30 -33.82
CA ALA A 470 19.34 21.81 -33.71
C ALA A 470 19.44 23.34 -33.76
N SER A 471 18.39 24.02 -34.26
CA SER A 471 18.34 25.48 -34.38
C SER A 471 17.69 26.17 -33.18
N ASN A 472 17.23 25.39 -32.19
CA ASN A 472 16.48 25.94 -31.08
C ASN A 472 17.34 26.83 -30.17
N ALA A 473 17.06 28.14 -30.18
CA ALA A 473 17.82 29.11 -29.40
C ALA A 473 17.76 28.85 -27.87
N GLU A 474 16.62 28.42 -27.33
CA GLU A 474 16.45 28.17 -25.89
C GLU A 474 17.26 26.96 -25.42
N ALA A 475 17.32 25.90 -26.23
CA ALA A 475 18.13 24.71 -25.96
C ALA A 475 19.63 24.98 -26.16
N LEU A 476 20.02 25.71 -27.21
CA LEU A 476 21.42 26.08 -27.48
C LEU A 476 21.99 26.94 -26.34
N GLU A 477 21.24 27.93 -25.90
CA GLU A 477 21.66 28.80 -24.81
C GLU A 477 21.76 28.04 -23.49
N GLY A 478 20.75 27.22 -23.17
CA GLY A 478 20.77 26.36 -21.98
C GLY A 478 21.95 25.40 -21.97
N TYR A 479 22.23 24.76 -23.11
CA TYR A 479 23.41 23.91 -23.30
C TYR A 479 24.70 24.68 -23.02
N ARG A 480 24.92 25.82 -23.68
CA ARG A 480 26.14 26.64 -23.50
C ARG A 480 26.32 27.09 -22.06
N GLN A 481 25.27 27.56 -21.40
CA GLN A 481 25.33 28.00 -20.00
C GLN A 481 25.71 26.84 -19.07
N CYS A 482 25.08 25.67 -19.24
CA CYS A 482 25.41 24.50 -18.43
C CYS A 482 26.83 23.98 -18.71
N SER A 483 27.30 24.00 -19.96
CA SER A 483 28.66 23.62 -20.33
C SER A 483 29.71 24.56 -19.74
N ILE A 484 29.49 25.88 -19.78
CA ILE A 484 30.37 26.87 -19.15
C ILE A 484 30.39 26.65 -17.62
N ALA A 485 29.22 26.52 -17.00
CA ALA A 485 29.12 26.30 -15.55
C ALA A 485 29.79 24.99 -15.11
N ALA A 486 29.68 23.92 -15.89
CA ALA A 486 30.40 22.67 -15.65
C ALA A 486 31.92 22.86 -15.80
N SER A 487 32.38 23.53 -16.86
CA SER A 487 33.82 23.75 -17.09
C SER A 487 34.49 24.67 -16.06
N SER A 488 33.71 25.48 -15.35
CA SER A 488 34.20 26.47 -14.38
C SER A 488 34.59 25.87 -13.02
N ASN A 489 34.21 24.62 -12.72
CA ASN A 489 34.57 23.95 -11.46
C ASN A 489 35.16 22.53 -11.69
N PRO A 490 36.42 22.42 -12.16
CA PRO A 490 37.02 21.16 -12.59
C PRO A 490 37.07 20.06 -11.51
N GLU A 491 37.21 20.43 -10.24
CA GLU A 491 37.23 19.48 -9.12
C GLU A 491 35.86 18.86 -8.86
N GLU A 492 34.78 19.63 -9.03
CA GLU A 492 33.41 19.17 -8.82
C GLU A 492 32.95 18.27 -9.98
N VAL A 493 33.35 18.59 -11.21
CA VAL A 493 33.17 17.73 -12.39
C VAL A 493 33.88 16.39 -12.19
N ARG A 494 35.14 16.42 -11.72
CA ARG A 494 35.92 15.22 -11.44
C ARG A 494 35.30 14.37 -10.33
N LYS A 495 34.84 14.99 -9.24
CA LYS A 495 34.17 14.31 -8.13
C LYS A 495 32.86 13.64 -8.58
N ARG A 496 32.05 14.33 -9.37
CA ARG A 496 30.75 13.84 -9.86
C ARG A 496 30.89 12.76 -10.93
N ALA A 497 31.84 12.89 -11.84
CA ALA A 497 32.14 11.84 -12.81
C ALA A 497 32.66 10.56 -12.14
N MET A 498 33.34 10.68 -10.99
CA MET A 498 33.74 9.55 -10.15
C MET A 498 32.57 8.94 -9.34
N GLU A 499 31.42 9.61 -9.24
CA GLU A 499 30.19 9.06 -8.61
C GLU A 499 29.33 8.27 -9.61
N ASP A 500 29.56 8.39 -10.92
CA ASP A 500 28.85 7.67 -11.97
C ASP A 500 29.34 6.19 -12.05
N PRO A 501 28.47 5.19 -11.78
CA PRO A 501 28.85 3.77 -11.78
C PRO A 501 29.39 3.28 -13.13
N GLU A 502 28.88 3.81 -14.24
CA GLU A 502 29.32 3.42 -15.58
C GLU A 502 30.70 4.02 -15.88
N VAL A 503 30.97 5.24 -15.45
CA VAL A 503 32.30 5.87 -15.53
C VAL A 503 33.30 5.11 -14.66
N GLN A 504 32.92 4.71 -13.44
CA GLN A 504 33.77 3.86 -12.59
C GLN A 504 34.07 2.51 -13.25
N GLN A 505 33.10 1.90 -13.92
CA GLN A 505 33.28 0.64 -14.63
C GLN A 505 34.27 0.80 -15.80
N ILE A 506 34.16 1.88 -16.57
CA ILE A 506 35.11 2.22 -17.65
C ILE A 506 36.51 2.45 -17.09
N LEU A 507 36.65 3.15 -15.96
CA LEU A 507 37.96 3.40 -15.31
C LEU A 507 38.54 2.16 -14.62
N ARG A 508 37.74 1.11 -14.36
CA ARG A 508 38.21 -0.19 -13.83
C ARG A 508 38.61 -1.17 -14.92
N ASP A 509 38.22 -0.92 -16.17
CA ASP A 509 38.59 -1.72 -17.33
C ASP A 509 40.11 -1.66 -17.58
N PRO A 510 40.85 -2.78 -17.46
CA PRO A 510 42.30 -2.81 -17.65
C PRO A 510 42.74 -2.36 -19.04
N ALA A 511 41.95 -2.68 -20.08
CA ALA A 511 42.24 -2.28 -21.45
C ALA A 511 42.08 -0.76 -21.60
N MET A 512 41.04 -0.19 -20.99
CA MET A 512 40.81 1.24 -21.03
C MET A 512 41.88 2.01 -20.25
N ARG A 513 42.36 1.49 -19.11
CA ARG A 513 43.47 2.12 -18.35
C ARG A 513 44.74 2.23 -19.19
N LEU A 514 45.11 1.17 -19.90
CA LEU A 514 46.27 1.16 -20.79
C LEU A 514 46.12 2.18 -21.93
N ILE A 515 44.92 2.29 -22.50
CA ILE A 515 44.63 3.27 -23.56
C ILE A 515 44.71 4.71 -23.02
N LEU A 516 44.19 4.97 -21.82
CA LEU A 516 44.28 6.28 -21.18
C LEU A 516 45.73 6.67 -20.82
N GLU A 517 46.54 5.71 -20.39
CA GLU A 517 47.97 5.90 -20.12
C GLU A 517 48.77 6.14 -21.42
N GLN A 518 48.48 5.38 -22.48
CA GLN A 518 49.06 5.62 -23.80
C GLN A 518 48.68 6.99 -24.35
N MET A 519 47.44 7.43 -24.14
CA MET A 519 46.96 8.75 -24.58
C MET A 519 47.66 9.91 -23.85
N GLN A 520 48.09 9.73 -22.59
CA GLN A 520 48.90 10.72 -21.86
C GLN A 520 50.32 10.83 -22.41
N ASN A 521 50.88 9.72 -22.91
CA ASN A 521 52.26 9.64 -23.38
C ASN A 521 52.42 9.88 -24.90
N ASP A 522 51.40 9.57 -25.70
CA ASP A 522 51.37 9.78 -27.15
C ASP A 522 49.96 10.18 -27.65
N PRO A 523 49.72 11.47 -27.93
CA PRO A 523 48.44 11.97 -28.45
C PRO A 523 48.04 11.39 -29.82
N ARG A 524 48.98 10.83 -30.60
CA ARG A 524 48.68 10.27 -31.94
C ARG A 524 48.09 8.87 -31.86
N ALA A 525 48.39 8.12 -30.79
CA ALA A 525 47.84 6.78 -30.55
C ALA A 525 46.31 6.80 -30.34
N LEU A 526 45.74 7.95 -29.96
CA LEU A 526 44.30 8.13 -29.79
C LEU A 526 43.53 7.88 -31.10
N SER A 527 44.07 8.30 -32.24
CA SER A 527 43.40 8.15 -33.54
C SER A 527 43.25 6.69 -33.97
N ASP A 528 44.11 5.80 -33.49
CA ASP A 528 44.05 4.37 -33.80
C ASP A 528 43.06 3.63 -32.90
N HIS A 529 42.98 4.01 -31.61
CA HIS A 529 42.02 3.45 -30.67
C HIS A 529 40.57 3.88 -30.94
N LEU A 530 40.38 5.10 -31.47
CA LEU A 530 39.06 5.62 -31.88
C LEU A 530 38.46 4.90 -33.10
N LYS A 531 39.24 4.09 -33.84
CA LYS A 531 38.71 3.24 -34.93
C LYS A 531 37.83 2.10 -34.41
N ASN A 532 37.96 1.73 -33.13
CA ASN A 532 37.09 0.75 -32.50
C ASN A 532 35.84 1.45 -31.92
N PRO A 533 34.62 1.14 -32.39
CA PRO A 533 33.40 1.82 -31.99
C PRO A 533 33.06 1.66 -30.50
N GLU A 534 33.43 0.54 -29.86
CA GLU A 534 33.21 0.34 -28.42
C GLU A 534 34.14 1.22 -27.57
N ILE A 535 35.41 1.31 -27.97
CA ILE A 535 36.41 2.15 -27.30
C ILE A 535 36.08 3.63 -27.52
N ALA A 536 35.67 4.00 -28.73
CA ALA A 536 35.21 5.35 -29.05
C ALA A 536 34.00 5.75 -28.19
N SER A 537 33.01 4.87 -28.01
CA SER A 537 31.86 5.14 -27.13
C SER A 537 32.27 5.33 -25.67
N LYS A 538 33.22 4.52 -25.16
CA LYS A 538 33.73 4.65 -23.79
C LYS A 538 34.51 5.96 -23.60
N ILE A 539 35.36 6.34 -24.56
CA ILE A 539 36.11 7.60 -24.54
C ILE A 539 35.16 8.79 -24.63
N GLN A 540 34.17 8.76 -25.54
CA GLN A 540 33.14 9.80 -25.66
C GLN A 540 32.40 10.01 -24.33
N LYS A 541 32.11 8.93 -23.61
CA LYS A 541 31.45 8.99 -22.30
C LYS A 541 32.34 9.62 -21.21
N LEU A 542 33.66 9.38 -21.25
CA LEU A 542 34.64 10.04 -20.37
C LEU A 542 34.87 11.52 -20.72
N VAL A 543 34.71 11.89 -22.00
CA VAL A 543 34.74 13.27 -22.46
C VAL A 543 33.46 14.01 -22.04
N ASN A 544 32.30 13.38 -22.22
CA ASN A 544 31.00 13.93 -21.80
C ASN A 544 30.89 14.06 -20.27
N SER A 545 31.60 13.22 -19.51
CA SER A 545 31.70 13.36 -18.05
C SER A 545 32.72 14.42 -17.61
N GLY A 546 33.46 15.01 -18.54
CA GLY A 546 34.43 16.08 -18.29
C GLY A 546 35.72 15.61 -17.62
N LEU A 547 35.97 14.30 -17.54
CA LEU A 547 37.21 13.74 -16.97
C LEU A 547 38.41 13.85 -17.91
N ILE A 548 38.15 13.89 -19.21
CA ILE A 548 39.17 13.91 -20.26
C ILE A 548 38.82 14.99 -21.27
N ALA A 549 39.82 15.77 -21.66
CA ALA A 549 39.73 16.68 -22.81
C ALA A 549 40.59 16.12 -23.93
N ILE A 550 40.00 15.89 -25.10
CA ILE A 550 40.74 15.61 -26.33
C ILE A 550 41.17 16.97 -26.88
N ARG A 551 42.47 17.24 -26.96
CA ARG A 551 43.04 18.45 -27.56
C ARG A 551 43.68 18.15 -28.90
#